data_AF-A0A7D5GIU7-F1
#
_entry.id   AF-A0A7D5GIU7-F1
#
_cell.length_a   1.000
_cell.length_b   1.000
_cell.length_c   1.000
_cell.angle_alpha   90.00
_cell.angle_beta   90.00
_cell.angle_gamma   90.00
#
_symmetry.space_group_name_H-M   'P 1'
#
loop_
_entity.id
_entity.type
_entity.pdbx_description
1 polymer ?
#
loop_
_entity_poly.entity_id
_entity_poly.type
_entity_poly.pdbx_seq_one_letter_code
_entity_poly.pdbx_strand_id
1 'polypeptide(L)'
;MSDDRSAASTGRRGRVTRREALAAIGGAALATPLRPGVDTDSTGTTATDPLPNGPVRIRVYPSFVPLQARLRYGLGELRGNWPPPFRDALAAIESAFEQVIAYARERSRLEDLEVRVDRGAPVLFSLPSIPSSVDSVLPSLEALLERFRERLRERDAPVRRTCHVLLRWAPLNYRVGYGGTVAPNSMTGSDAGDTGAQTVANVGATEFWDSRAVTRNMVIHETLHTFLEDDIVHSVGDTYCDHELGVAVRTADDTLQISPIATAYAGPDRIGGGTRFHGTGCYDHDRFARHDGTEGIENWVYTTELSEATCEAVTRFLEHRFAG
;
A
#
# COMPACT_ATOMS: atom_id res chain seq x y z
N MET A 1 -59.25 32.35 3.84
CA MET A 1 -58.69 32.83 2.57
C MET A 1 -57.32 32.20 2.42
N SER A 2 -57.25 31.29 1.46
CA SER A 2 -56.15 30.91 0.56
C SER A 2 -54.68 30.96 1.02
N ASP A 3 -54.05 29.78 0.91
CA ASP A 3 -52.79 29.44 0.20
C ASP A 3 -51.51 30.24 0.54
N ASP A 4 -50.29 29.68 0.58
CA ASP A 4 -49.74 28.56 -0.18
C ASP A 4 -48.33 28.16 0.37
N ARG A 5 -47.98 26.87 0.24
CA ARG A 5 -46.66 26.26 -0.10
C ARG A 5 -45.40 26.49 0.77
N SER A 6 -44.87 25.41 1.37
CA SER A 6 -43.78 24.51 0.85
C SER A 6 -42.38 25.01 1.27
N ALA A 7 -41.40 24.20 1.66
CA ALA A 7 -41.03 22.86 1.19
C ALA A 7 -40.24 22.06 2.23
N ALA A 8 -40.17 20.76 1.96
CA ALA A 8 -39.55 19.68 2.71
C ALA A 8 -38.01 19.72 2.80
N SER A 9 -37.45 19.02 3.78
CA SER A 9 -36.20 18.28 3.63
C SER A 9 -36.15 17.08 4.56
N THR A 10 -36.12 15.91 3.94
CA THR A 10 -36.03 14.56 4.50
C THR A 10 -34.60 14.25 4.95
N GLY A 11 -34.35 14.26 6.26
CA GLY A 11 -33.13 13.73 6.86
C GLY A 11 -33.21 12.23 7.10
N ARG A 12 -33.00 11.43 6.04
CA ARG A 12 -32.96 9.96 6.13
C ARG A 12 -31.63 9.51 6.75
N ARG A 13 -31.57 9.45 8.08
CA ARG A 13 -30.48 8.81 8.84
C ARG A 13 -30.43 7.32 8.48
N GLY A 14 -29.38 6.90 7.77
CA GLY A 14 -29.09 5.50 7.47
C GLY A 14 -28.70 4.74 8.73
N ARG A 15 -29.69 4.16 9.42
CA ARG A 15 -29.48 3.10 10.42
C ARG A 15 -29.03 1.83 9.69
N VAL A 16 -27.77 1.46 9.81
CA VAL A 16 -27.28 0.13 9.41
C VAL A 16 -27.74 -0.87 10.46
N THR A 17 -28.71 -1.71 10.12
CA THR A 17 -29.22 -2.76 11.01
C THR A 17 -28.46 -4.07 10.78
N ARG A 18 -28.25 -4.82 11.87
CA ARG A 18 -27.44 -6.04 12.04
C ARG A 18 -27.79 -7.26 11.15
N ARG A 19 -28.48 -7.09 10.02
CA ARG A 19 -29.02 -8.21 9.19
C ARG A 19 -28.38 -8.39 7.81
N GLU A 20 -27.32 -7.67 7.49
CA GLU A 20 -26.56 -7.85 6.22
C GLU A 20 -25.19 -8.53 6.40
N ALA A 21 -24.97 -9.19 7.54
CA ALA A 21 -23.75 -9.97 7.81
C ALA A 21 -23.78 -11.42 7.26
N LEU A 22 -24.80 -11.79 6.46
CA LEU A 22 -25.01 -13.18 6.00
C LEU A 22 -25.15 -13.35 4.48
N ALA A 23 -24.61 -12.43 3.68
CA ALA A 23 -24.46 -12.63 2.23
C ALA A 23 -23.02 -12.95 1.78
N ALA A 24 -22.07 -13.11 2.71
CA ALA A 24 -20.67 -13.40 2.39
C ALA A 24 -20.28 -14.90 2.43
N ILE A 25 -21.21 -15.79 2.75
CA ILE A 25 -20.97 -17.26 2.77
C ILE A 25 -21.49 -17.95 1.48
N GLY A 26 -22.27 -17.25 0.64
CA GLY A 26 -22.79 -17.78 -0.62
C GLY A 26 -22.00 -17.30 -1.83
N GLY A 27 -20.79 -17.84 -2.04
CA GLY A 27 -19.94 -17.38 -3.13
C GLY A 27 -18.83 -18.35 -3.53
N ALA A 28 -19.02 -19.66 -3.37
CA ALA A 28 -18.27 -20.65 -4.14
C ALA A 28 -18.74 -20.61 -5.61
N ALA A 29 -18.54 -19.47 -6.28
CA ALA A 29 -18.63 -19.41 -7.73
C ALA A 29 -17.31 -19.98 -8.25
N LEU A 30 -17.41 -21.13 -8.91
CA LEU A 30 -16.35 -21.74 -9.70
C LEU A 30 -15.71 -20.66 -10.59
N ALA A 31 -14.55 -20.16 -10.17
CA ALA A 31 -13.75 -19.27 -10.99
C ALA A 31 -13.06 -20.14 -12.04
N THR A 32 -13.69 -20.29 -13.21
CA THR A 32 -12.95 -20.68 -14.40
C THR A 32 -11.89 -19.60 -14.61
N PRO A 33 -10.59 -19.94 -14.70
CA PRO A 33 -9.58 -18.95 -15.05
C PRO A 33 -9.84 -18.55 -16.50
N LEU A 34 -10.55 -17.45 -16.71
CA LEU A 34 -10.48 -16.70 -17.95
C LEU A 34 -9.07 -16.17 -18.03
N ARG A 35 -8.22 -16.90 -18.75
CA ARG A 35 -6.85 -16.52 -19.10
C ARG A 35 -6.92 -15.12 -19.71
N PRO A 36 -6.41 -14.07 -19.03
CA PRO A 36 -6.32 -12.77 -19.65
C PRO A 36 -5.41 -12.89 -20.88
N GLY A 37 -5.80 -12.26 -21.98
CA GLY A 37 -4.97 -12.15 -23.17
C GLY A 37 -3.58 -11.67 -22.75
N VAL A 38 -2.58 -12.47 -23.09
CA VAL A 38 -1.18 -12.11 -22.90
C VAL A 38 -0.90 -11.04 -23.94
N ASP A 39 -0.95 -9.77 -23.56
CA ASP A 39 -0.24 -8.74 -24.29
C ASP A 39 1.26 -9.03 -24.09
N THR A 40 1.81 -9.72 -25.08
CA THR A 40 3.24 -9.96 -25.22
C THR A 40 3.94 -8.65 -25.57
N ASP A 41 4.15 -7.83 -24.55
CA ASP A 41 5.32 -6.93 -24.46
C ASP A 41 6.19 -7.35 -23.26
N SER A 42 6.18 -8.66 -22.97
CA SER A 42 7.19 -9.30 -22.15
C SER A 42 8.39 -9.60 -23.04
N THR A 43 9.28 -8.63 -23.22
CA THR A 43 10.69 -8.96 -23.40
C THR A 43 11.13 -9.68 -22.13
N GLY A 44 10.97 -11.00 -22.14
CA GLY A 44 11.47 -11.91 -21.13
C GLY A 44 12.99 -11.89 -21.17
N THR A 45 13.58 -10.86 -20.58
CA THR A 45 14.96 -10.92 -20.13
C THR A 45 14.95 -11.84 -18.93
N THR A 46 15.55 -13.01 -19.06
CA THR A 46 15.99 -13.83 -17.93
C THR A 46 16.59 -12.92 -16.87
N ALA A 47 16.12 -13.02 -15.63
CA ALA A 47 16.59 -12.22 -14.52
C ALA A 47 18.05 -12.59 -14.20
N THR A 48 18.99 -12.03 -14.96
CA THR A 48 20.34 -11.87 -14.46
C THR A 48 20.25 -10.95 -13.26
N ASP A 49 20.76 -11.42 -12.12
CA ASP A 49 20.97 -10.59 -10.94
C ASP A 49 21.56 -9.25 -11.42
N PRO A 50 20.97 -8.10 -11.05
CA PRO A 50 21.52 -6.82 -11.43
C PRO A 50 22.99 -6.78 -10.98
N LEU A 51 23.85 -6.24 -11.86
CA LEU A 51 25.24 -5.94 -11.51
C LEU A 51 25.27 -5.22 -10.14
N PRO A 52 26.37 -5.32 -9.37
CA PRO A 52 26.49 -4.64 -8.08
C PRO A 52 26.09 -3.15 -8.12
N ASN A 53 26.21 -2.50 -9.29
CA ASN A 53 25.90 -1.09 -9.55
C ASN A 53 24.61 -0.89 -10.38
N GLY A 54 23.73 -1.89 -10.48
CA GLY A 54 22.47 -1.80 -11.22
C GLY A 54 21.40 -0.96 -10.49
N PRO A 55 20.27 -0.64 -11.16
CA PRO A 55 19.20 0.14 -10.54
C PRO A 55 18.60 -0.56 -9.32
N VAL A 56 18.20 0.21 -8.32
CA VAL A 56 17.30 -0.27 -7.25
C VAL A 56 15.91 -0.44 -7.84
N ARG A 57 15.29 -1.60 -7.66
CA ARG A 57 14.01 -1.93 -8.30
C ARG A 57 12.89 -2.05 -7.29
N ILE A 58 11.73 -1.54 -7.66
CA ILE A 58 10.46 -1.74 -6.95
C ILE A 58 9.53 -2.45 -7.93
N ARG A 59 9.35 -3.76 -7.75
CA ARG A 59 8.49 -4.56 -8.64
C ARG A 59 7.10 -4.70 -8.03
N VAL A 60 6.08 -4.21 -8.73
CA VAL A 60 4.71 -4.16 -8.22
C VAL A 60 3.85 -5.24 -8.86
N TYR A 61 3.25 -6.11 -8.06
CA TYR A 61 2.50 -7.27 -8.49
C TYR A 61 1.02 -7.13 -8.14
N PRO A 62 0.10 -7.31 -9.08
CA PRO A 62 -1.32 -7.28 -8.80
C PRO A 62 -1.77 -8.67 -8.32
N SER A 63 -2.64 -8.72 -7.33
CA SER A 63 -3.40 -9.94 -7.03
C SER A 63 -4.69 -10.03 -7.86
N PHE A 64 -5.38 -11.15 -7.77
CA PHE A 64 -6.70 -11.30 -8.38
C PHE A 64 -7.73 -10.32 -7.81
N VAL A 65 -8.45 -9.62 -8.68
CA VAL A 65 -9.59 -8.76 -8.34
C VAL A 65 -10.89 -9.39 -8.86
N PRO A 66 -11.85 -9.72 -7.99
CA PRO A 66 -13.11 -10.35 -8.41
C PRO A 66 -13.90 -9.49 -9.40
N LEU A 67 -14.60 -10.13 -10.34
CA LEU A 67 -15.34 -9.44 -11.40
C LEU A 67 -16.35 -8.42 -10.84
N GLN A 68 -17.07 -8.77 -9.78
CA GLN A 68 -18.04 -7.89 -9.11
C GLN A 68 -17.39 -6.61 -8.55
N ALA A 69 -16.14 -6.69 -8.11
CA ALA A 69 -15.39 -5.51 -7.69
C ALA A 69 -14.96 -4.69 -8.90
N ARG A 70 -14.52 -5.35 -9.98
CA ARG A 70 -14.15 -4.67 -11.24
C ARG A 70 -15.32 -3.93 -11.89
N LEU A 71 -16.52 -4.49 -11.82
CA LEU A 71 -17.74 -3.87 -12.35
C LEU A 71 -18.05 -2.50 -11.74
N ARG A 72 -17.63 -2.25 -10.49
CA ARG A 72 -17.78 -0.93 -9.83
C ARG A 72 -17.05 0.18 -10.58
N TYR A 73 -16.04 -0.15 -11.37
CA TYR A 73 -15.23 0.79 -12.13
C TYR A 73 -15.64 0.89 -13.61
N GLY A 74 -16.75 0.24 -14.00
CA GLY A 74 -17.31 0.31 -15.35
C GLY A 74 -16.90 -0.84 -16.28
N LEU A 75 -17.71 -1.07 -17.32
CA LEU A 75 -17.55 -2.19 -18.26
C LEU A 75 -16.28 -2.07 -19.13
N GLY A 76 -15.83 -0.85 -19.43
CA GLY A 76 -14.59 -0.60 -20.18
C GLY A 76 -13.36 -1.12 -19.44
N GLU A 77 -13.37 -1.06 -18.11
CA GLU A 77 -12.26 -1.47 -17.24
C GLU A 77 -12.18 -2.99 -17.05
N LEU A 78 -13.16 -3.76 -17.53
CA LEU A 78 -13.12 -5.22 -17.52
C LEU A 78 -12.04 -5.78 -18.45
N ARG A 79 -11.72 -5.05 -19.52
CA ARG A 79 -10.73 -5.44 -20.53
C ARG A 79 -9.30 -5.02 -20.17
N GLY A 80 -9.14 -4.05 -19.26
CA GLY A 80 -7.82 -3.60 -18.83
C GLY A 80 -7.06 -4.68 -18.05
N ASN A 81 -5.74 -4.70 -18.16
CA ASN A 81 -4.92 -5.70 -17.46
C ASN A 81 -4.97 -5.51 -15.94
N TRP A 82 -5.01 -4.26 -15.44
CA TRP A 82 -5.17 -3.93 -14.02
C TRP A 82 -6.36 -2.98 -13.84
N PRO A 83 -7.19 -3.13 -12.78
CA PRO A 83 -8.27 -2.18 -12.50
C PRO A 83 -7.70 -0.81 -12.04
N PRO A 84 -8.48 0.28 -12.14
CA PRO A 84 -8.02 1.62 -11.80
C PRO A 84 -7.31 1.73 -10.44
N PRO A 85 -7.79 1.07 -9.35
CA PRO A 85 -7.06 1.10 -8.09
C PRO A 85 -5.61 0.67 -8.12
N PHE A 86 -5.30 -0.35 -8.92
CA PHE A 86 -3.96 -0.88 -8.98
C PHE A 86 -3.06 -0.01 -9.86
N ARG A 87 -3.64 0.64 -10.88
CA ARG A 87 -2.90 1.61 -11.72
C ARG A 87 -2.56 2.86 -10.94
N ASP A 88 -3.54 3.40 -10.21
CA ASP A 88 -3.33 4.56 -9.33
C ASP A 88 -2.33 4.24 -8.22
N ALA A 89 -2.33 3.00 -7.70
CA ALA A 89 -1.36 2.56 -6.72
C ALA A 89 0.08 2.51 -7.29
N LEU A 90 0.25 1.94 -8.48
CA LEU A 90 1.54 1.91 -9.17
C LEU A 90 2.08 3.32 -9.42
N ALA A 91 1.24 4.21 -9.97
CA ALA A 91 1.60 5.59 -10.25
C ALA A 91 1.95 6.36 -8.95
N ALA A 92 1.26 6.09 -7.85
CA ALA A 92 1.58 6.69 -6.56
C ALA A 92 2.96 6.28 -6.04
N ILE A 93 3.35 5.00 -6.21
CA ILE A 93 4.69 4.53 -5.87
C ILE A 93 5.73 5.18 -6.79
N GLU A 94 5.50 5.22 -8.10
CA GLU A 94 6.36 5.91 -9.07
C GLU A 94 6.63 7.36 -8.66
N SER A 95 5.58 8.16 -8.46
CA SER A 95 5.70 9.55 -8.08
C SER A 95 6.33 9.76 -6.70
N ALA A 96 6.18 8.83 -5.76
CA ALA A 96 6.84 8.92 -4.46
C ALA A 96 8.37 8.76 -4.58
N PHE A 97 8.84 7.81 -5.38
CA PHE A 97 10.28 7.63 -5.59
C PHE A 97 10.88 8.70 -6.51
N GLU A 98 10.10 9.27 -7.43
CA GLU A 98 10.50 10.48 -8.16
C GLU A 98 10.75 11.66 -7.20
N GLN A 99 9.91 11.85 -6.18
CA GLN A 99 10.12 12.87 -5.14
C GLN A 99 11.41 12.63 -4.33
N VAL A 100 11.68 11.38 -3.92
CA VAL A 100 12.93 11.03 -3.21
C VAL A 100 14.16 11.33 -4.07
N ILE A 101 14.14 10.94 -5.34
CA ILE A 101 15.28 11.18 -6.24
C ILE A 101 15.44 12.67 -6.55
N ALA A 102 14.35 13.41 -6.73
CA ALA A 102 14.41 14.86 -6.87
C ALA A 102 15.03 15.52 -5.63
N TYR A 103 14.56 15.14 -4.43
CA TYR A 103 15.08 15.61 -3.15
C TYR A 103 16.59 15.37 -3.01
N ALA A 104 17.06 14.17 -3.35
CA ALA A 104 18.48 13.80 -3.30
C ALA A 104 19.32 14.62 -4.29
N ARG A 105 18.86 14.76 -5.53
CA ARG A 105 19.56 15.50 -6.58
C ARG A 105 19.65 16.99 -6.31
N GLU A 106 18.61 17.60 -5.74
CA GLU A 106 18.65 19.00 -5.28
C GLU A 106 19.75 19.25 -4.24
N ARG A 107 20.21 18.19 -3.57
CA ARG A 107 21.28 18.20 -2.56
C ARG A 107 22.58 17.58 -3.06
N SER A 108 22.73 17.36 -4.37
CA SER A 108 23.91 16.72 -4.98
C SER A 108 24.25 15.34 -4.38
N ARG A 109 23.22 14.55 -4.09
CA ARG A 109 23.33 13.19 -3.55
C ARG A 109 22.75 12.19 -4.54
N LEU A 110 23.28 10.96 -4.52
CA LEU A 110 22.78 9.84 -5.34
C LEU A 110 22.72 10.14 -6.85
N GLU A 111 23.66 10.93 -7.38
CA GLU A 111 23.62 11.42 -8.77
C GLU A 111 23.57 10.29 -9.81
N ASP A 112 24.29 9.20 -9.55
CA ASP A 112 24.37 8.02 -10.42
C ASP A 112 23.37 6.91 -10.06
N LEU A 113 22.64 7.06 -8.95
CA LEU A 113 21.69 6.03 -8.51
C LEU A 113 20.40 6.11 -9.31
N GLU A 114 20.04 5.00 -9.95
CA GLU A 114 18.76 4.85 -10.59
C GLU A 114 17.80 4.01 -9.73
N VAL A 115 16.58 4.51 -9.54
CA VAL A 115 15.46 3.76 -8.95
C VAL A 115 14.42 3.53 -10.04
N ARG A 116 14.01 2.28 -10.23
CA ARG A 116 12.99 1.89 -11.21
C ARG A 116 11.79 1.25 -10.52
N VAL A 117 10.59 1.68 -10.90
CA VAL A 117 9.36 1.00 -10.54
C VAL A 117 8.90 0.18 -11.75
N ASP A 118 8.86 -1.13 -11.58
CA ASP A 118 8.55 -2.08 -12.64
C ASP A 118 7.19 -2.73 -12.39
N ARG A 119 6.42 -2.90 -13.48
CA ARG A 119 5.18 -3.67 -13.44
C ARG A 119 5.46 -5.18 -13.45
N GLY A 120 4.99 -5.87 -12.42
CA GLY A 120 5.06 -7.32 -12.28
C GLY A 120 3.85 -8.05 -12.88
N ALA A 121 4.07 -9.32 -13.27
CA ALA A 121 3.00 -10.20 -13.70
C ALA A 121 2.07 -10.59 -12.54
N PRO A 122 0.76 -10.77 -12.76
CA PRO A 122 -0.18 -11.12 -11.68
C PRO A 122 0.25 -12.29 -10.82
N VAL A 123 0.11 -12.14 -9.51
CA VAL A 123 0.36 -13.20 -8.53
C VAL A 123 -0.97 -13.83 -8.16
N LEU A 124 -1.11 -15.10 -8.53
CA LEU A 124 -2.28 -15.92 -8.20
C LEU A 124 -1.86 -16.95 -7.16
N PHE A 125 -2.56 -16.97 -6.04
CA PHE A 125 -2.41 -18.01 -5.04
C PHE A 125 -3.36 -19.15 -5.40
N SER A 126 -2.82 -20.35 -5.62
CA SER A 126 -3.63 -21.55 -5.76
C SER A 126 -4.52 -21.70 -4.52
N LEU A 127 -5.83 -21.85 -4.74
CA LEU A 127 -6.72 -22.24 -3.65
C LEU A 127 -6.39 -23.69 -3.26
N PRO A 128 -6.23 -24.00 -1.96
CA PRO A 128 -6.07 -25.38 -1.55
C PRO A 128 -7.33 -26.17 -1.90
N SER A 129 -7.15 -27.40 -2.40
CA SER A 129 -8.23 -28.30 -2.85
C SER A 129 -9.27 -28.60 -1.77
N ILE A 130 -8.87 -28.47 -0.50
CA ILE A 130 -9.70 -28.53 0.69
C ILE A 130 -9.13 -27.47 1.66
N PRO A 131 -9.92 -26.49 2.14
CA PRO A 131 -9.44 -25.57 3.16
C PRO A 131 -9.24 -26.34 4.47
N SER A 132 -8.00 -26.66 4.82
CA SER A 132 -7.64 -27.40 6.04
C SER A 132 -7.41 -26.50 7.24
N SER A 133 -7.41 -25.16 7.07
CA SER A 133 -7.18 -24.18 8.14
C SER A 133 -7.84 -22.82 7.86
N VAL A 134 -7.99 -22.00 8.89
CA VAL A 134 -8.43 -20.59 8.76
C VAL A 134 -7.49 -19.80 7.86
N ASP A 135 -6.18 -20.07 7.91
CA ASP A 135 -5.17 -19.39 7.08
C ASP A 135 -5.30 -19.73 5.59
N SER A 136 -5.98 -20.81 5.23
CA SER A 136 -6.29 -21.13 3.83
C SER A 136 -7.27 -20.14 3.22
N VAL A 137 -8.17 -19.57 4.03
CA VAL A 137 -9.26 -18.67 3.57
C VAL A 137 -8.97 -17.22 3.95
N LEU A 138 -8.45 -17.00 5.15
CA LEU A 138 -8.18 -15.70 5.77
C LEU A 138 -6.73 -15.69 6.32
N PRO A 139 -5.71 -15.65 5.45
CA PRO A 139 -4.31 -15.73 5.87
C PRO A 139 -3.94 -14.52 6.73
N SER A 140 -3.06 -14.74 7.71
CA SER A 140 -2.32 -13.65 8.35
C SER A 140 -1.38 -12.95 7.35
N LEU A 141 -0.83 -11.81 7.74
CA LEU A 141 0.18 -11.10 6.96
C LEU A 141 1.41 -12.00 6.69
N GLU A 142 1.91 -12.70 7.72
CA GLU A 142 3.06 -13.61 7.62
C GLU A 142 2.79 -14.75 6.63
N ALA A 143 1.62 -15.40 6.74
CA ALA A 143 1.24 -16.49 5.85
C ALA A 143 1.07 -16.01 4.39
N LEU A 144 0.63 -14.76 4.18
CA LEU A 144 0.50 -14.17 2.86
C LEU A 144 1.87 -13.83 2.25
N LEU A 145 2.77 -13.21 3.03
CA LEU A 145 4.14 -12.90 2.62
C LEU A 145 4.91 -14.17 2.31
N GLU A 146 4.75 -15.24 3.11
CA GLU A 146 5.37 -16.54 2.83
C GLU A 146 4.93 -17.09 1.46
N ARG A 147 3.63 -17.11 1.19
CA ARG A 147 3.13 -17.56 -0.12
C ARG A 147 3.61 -16.66 -1.24
N PHE A 148 3.73 -15.36 -1.01
CA PHE A 148 4.24 -14.43 -2.01
C PHE A 148 5.72 -14.71 -2.31
N ARG A 149 6.52 -14.97 -1.28
CA ARG A 149 7.91 -15.40 -1.37
C ARG A 149 8.07 -16.67 -2.20
N GLU A 150 7.28 -17.70 -1.93
CA GLU A 150 7.27 -18.93 -2.73
C GLU A 150 7.00 -18.63 -4.22
N ARG A 151 6.05 -17.75 -4.52
CA ARG A 151 5.77 -17.34 -5.91
C ARG A 151 6.88 -16.54 -6.56
N LEU A 152 7.62 -15.75 -5.80
CA LEU A 152 8.79 -15.04 -6.32
C LEU A 152 9.93 -16.01 -6.62
N ARG A 153 10.18 -17.00 -5.76
CA ARG A 153 11.15 -18.09 -5.99
C ARG A 153 10.79 -18.92 -7.22
N GLU A 154 9.53 -19.34 -7.36
CA GLU A 154 9.04 -20.09 -8.52
C GLU A 154 9.24 -19.34 -9.86
N ARG A 155 9.42 -18.02 -9.81
CA ARG A 155 9.57 -17.14 -10.98
C ARG A 155 11.01 -16.67 -11.18
N ASP A 156 11.96 -17.17 -10.39
CA ASP A 156 13.34 -16.68 -10.34
C ASP A 156 13.40 -15.14 -10.29
N ALA A 157 12.60 -14.54 -9.41
CA ALA A 157 12.52 -13.09 -9.30
C ALA A 157 13.87 -12.51 -8.82
N PRO A 158 14.28 -11.32 -9.32
CA PRO A 158 15.51 -10.65 -8.87
C PRO A 158 15.51 -10.44 -7.37
N VAL A 159 16.59 -10.83 -6.71
CA VAL A 159 16.70 -10.84 -5.25
C VAL A 159 17.40 -9.58 -4.75
N ARG A 160 18.54 -9.23 -5.37
CA ARG A 160 19.39 -8.13 -4.92
C ARG A 160 18.80 -6.79 -5.34
N ARG A 161 18.94 -5.77 -4.47
CA ARG A 161 18.49 -4.39 -4.69
C ARG A 161 17.02 -4.26 -5.13
N THR A 162 16.17 -5.19 -4.71
CA THR A 162 14.77 -5.26 -5.15
C THR A 162 13.81 -5.28 -3.97
N CYS A 163 12.78 -4.43 -4.05
CA CYS A 163 11.57 -4.47 -3.24
C CYS A 163 10.43 -5.04 -4.09
N HIS A 164 9.72 -6.05 -3.58
CA HIS A 164 8.56 -6.64 -4.20
C HIS A 164 7.29 -6.21 -3.46
N VAL A 165 6.41 -5.50 -4.17
CA VAL A 165 5.15 -4.97 -3.62
C VAL A 165 3.99 -5.80 -4.14
N LEU A 166 3.22 -6.44 -3.26
CA LEU A 166 1.98 -7.12 -3.62
C LEU A 166 0.77 -6.21 -3.38
N LEU A 167 0.10 -5.80 -4.46
CA LEU A 167 -1.20 -5.13 -4.41
C LEU A 167 -2.30 -6.16 -4.17
N ARG A 168 -2.73 -6.29 -2.91
CA ARG A 168 -3.71 -7.28 -2.48
C ARG A 168 -5.13 -6.72 -2.55
N TRP A 169 -6.02 -7.47 -3.20
CA TRP A 169 -7.47 -7.24 -3.08
C TRP A 169 -8.06 -8.19 -2.05
N ALA A 170 -8.12 -7.76 -0.79
CA ALA A 170 -8.72 -8.53 0.31
C ALA A 170 -9.48 -7.61 1.29
N PRO A 171 -10.62 -7.02 0.86
CA PRO A 171 -11.33 -6.01 1.64
C PRO A 171 -11.72 -6.45 3.04
N LEU A 172 -12.00 -7.73 3.23
CA LEU A 172 -12.48 -8.26 4.51
C LEU A 172 -11.38 -8.97 5.32
N ASN A 173 -10.13 -8.97 4.83
CA ASN A 173 -9.03 -9.62 5.54
C ASN A 173 -8.40 -8.70 6.58
N TYR A 174 -9.06 -8.58 7.73
CA TYR A 174 -8.59 -7.79 8.86
C TYR A 174 -7.21 -8.26 9.39
N ARG A 175 -6.84 -9.54 9.21
CA ARG A 175 -5.55 -10.09 9.68
C ARG A 175 -4.36 -9.61 8.85
N VAL A 176 -4.61 -9.10 7.65
CA VAL A 176 -3.61 -8.40 6.83
C VAL A 176 -3.71 -6.89 7.04
N GLY A 177 -4.85 -6.38 7.54
CA GLY A 177 -5.09 -4.95 7.67
C GLY A 177 -4.93 -4.23 6.33
N TYR A 178 -4.23 -3.10 6.34
CA TYR A 178 -3.88 -2.34 5.14
C TYR A 178 -2.59 -2.79 4.47
N GLY A 179 -1.85 -3.69 5.10
CA GLY A 179 -0.58 -4.12 4.57
C GLY A 179 0.45 -4.33 5.66
N GLY A 180 1.68 -4.49 5.20
CA GLY A 180 2.84 -4.58 6.06
C GLY A 180 3.95 -5.39 5.44
N THR A 181 5.04 -5.42 6.19
CA THR A 181 6.22 -6.20 5.90
C THR A 181 6.62 -7.01 7.13
N VAL A 182 7.38 -8.09 6.93
CA VAL A 182 7.82 -9.00 8.01
C VAL A 182 9.26 -9.43 7.74
N ALA A 183 10.07 -9.44 8.80
CA ALA A 183 11.43 -9.96 8.76
C ALA A 183 11.47 -11.44 8.34
N PRO A 184 12.53 -11.92 7.66
CA PRO A 184 13.77 -11.21 7.33
C PRO A 184 13.69 -10.40 6.03
N ASN A 185 12.61 -10.53 5.27
CA ASN A 185 12.43 -9.88 3.96
C ASN A 185 11.82 -8.47 4.08
N SER A 186 12.09 -7.75 5.17
CA SER A 186 11.52 -6.41 5.36
C SER A 186 12.33 -5.29 4.76
N MET A 187 13.64 -5.46 4.59
CA MET A 187 14.54 -4.36 4.20
C MET A 187 15.16 -4.58 2.82
N THR A 188 15.09 -3.56 1.96
CA THR A 188 15.56 -3.64 0.58
C THR A 188 17.07 -3.81 0.53
N GLY A 189 17.52 -4.83 -0.19
CA GLY A 189 18.94 -5.15 -0.29
C GLY A 189 19.54 -5.77 0.97
N SER A 190 18.74 -6.16 1.98
CA SER A 190 19.20 -6.96 3.12
C SER A 190 19.72 -8.33 2.67
N ASP A 191 20.82 -8.78 3.29
CA ASP A 191 21.42 -10.10 3.02
C ASP A 191 20.71 -11.24 3.80
N ALA A 192 19.76 -10.89 4.68
CA ALA A 192 19.05 -11.85 5.52
C ALA A 192 17.95 -12.63 4.75
N GLY A 193 17.59 -12.21 3.53
CA GLY A 193 16.50 -12.80 2.74
C GLY A 193 16.97 -13.25 1.35
N ASP A 194 16.41 -14.37 0.87
CA ASP A 194 16.76 -15.00 -0.41
C ASP A 194 15.90 -14.55 -1.58
N THR A 195 15.01 -13.56 -1.39
CA THR A 195 14.04 -13.10 -2.40
C THR A 195 13.85 -11.57 -2.46
N GLY A 196 14.79 -10.79 -1.92
CA GLY A 196 14.65 -9.34 -1.78
C GLY A 196 13.64 -8.94 -0.71
N ALA A 197 13.40 -7.63 -0.58
CA ALA A 197 12.39 -7.13 0.34
C ALA A 197 10.98 -7.39 -0.19
N GLN A 198 10.03 -7.53 0.72
CA GLN A 198 8.64 -7.83 0.41
C GLN A 198 7.72 -6.97 1.26
N THR A 199 6.67 -6.48 0.62
CA THR A 199 5.59 -5.77 1.31
C THR A 199 4.26 -6.09 0.64
N VAL A 200 3.20 -6.00 1.42
CA VAL A 200 1.83 -6.11 0.95
C VAL A 200 1.14 -4.78 1.18
N ALA A 201 0.40 -4.31 0.17
CA ALA A 201 -0.58 -3.23 0.34
C ALA A 201 -1.97 -3.76 0.00
N ASN A 202 -2.87 -3.79 0.97
CA ASN A 202 -4.24 -4.30 0.82
C ASN A 202 -5.16 -3.22 0.23
N VAL A 203 -4.95 -2.93 -1.05
CA VAL A 203 -5.76 -2.02 -1.86
C VAL A 203 -7.25 -2.34 -1.76
N GLY A 204 -7.63 -3.61 -1.65
CA GLY A 204 -9.04 -3.98 -1.49
C GLY A 204 -9.66 -3.41 -0.21
N ALA A 205 -8.91 -3.39 0.90
CA ALA A 205 -9.39 -2.88 2.17
C ALA A 205 -9.50 -1.36 2.16
N THR A 206 -8.48 -0.64 1.69
CA THR A 206 -8.51 0.82 1.59
C THR A 206 -9.61 1.31 0.64
N GLU A 207 -9.83 0.62 -0.48
CA GLU A 207 -10.91 0.94 -1.43
C GLU A 207 -12.31 0.68 -0.89
N PHE A 208 -12.45 -0.29 0.01
CA PHE A 208 -13.74 -0.70 0.51
C PHE A 208 -14.15 0.08 1.76
N TRP A 209 -13.20 0.36 2.65
CA TRP A 209 -13.45 0.97 3.96
C TRP A 209 -13.11 2.46 4.03
N ASP A 210 -12.21 2.94 3.18
CA ASP A 210 -11.81 4.34 3.13
C ASP A 210 -12.01 4.94 1.73
N SER A 211 -10.94 5.33 1.04
CA SER A 211 -11.00 6.07 -0.21
C SER A 211 -9.79 5.79 -1.11
N ARG A 212 -9.91 6.18 -2.38
CA ARG A 212 -8.81 6.16 -3.34
C ARG A 212 -7.58 6.93 -2.84
N ALA A 213 -7.76 8.03 -2.10
CA ALA A 213 -6.65 8.81 -1.58
C ALA A 213 -5.88 8.03 -0.50
N VAL A 214 -6.60 7.34 0.40
CA VAL A 214 -6.00 6.41 1.38
C VAL A 214 -5.30 5.24 0.67
N THR A 215 -5.89 4.69 -0.39
CA THR A 215 -5.23 3.66 -1.21
C THR A 215 -3.87 4.12 -1.72
N ARG A 216 -3.78 5.34 -2.26
CA ARG A 216 -2.51 5.90 -2.76
C ARG A 216 -1.50 6.12 -1.63
N ASN A 217 -1.94 6.65 -0.49
CA ASN A 217 -1.05 6.81 0.67
C ASN A 217 -0.55 5.48 1.20
N MET A 218 -1.43 4.50 1.39
CA MET A 218 -1.04 3.23 1.98
C MET A 218 -0.07 2.46 1.08
N VAL A 219 -0.23 2.48 -0.24
CA VAL A 219 0.73 1.76 -1.10
C VAL A 219 2.12 2.40 -1.06
N ILE A 220 2.20 3.73 -0.93
CA ILE A 220 3.46 4.44 -0.72
C ILE A 220 4.02 4.05 0.65
N HIS A 221 3.21 4.17 1.71
CA HIS A 221 3.56 3.85 3.09
C HIS A 221 4.17 2.45 3.23
N GLU A 222 3.45 1.42 2.76
CA GLU A 222 3.90 0.02 2.86
C GLU A 222 5.15 -0.25 2.02
N THR A 223 5.34 0.49 0.92
CA THR A 223 6.56 0.39 0.11
C THR A 223 7.74 1.04 0.83
N LEU A 224 7.55 2.24 1.39
CA LEU A 224 8.59 2.99 2.07
C LEU A 224 9.12 2.30 3.32
N HIS A 225 8.31 1.52 4.03
CA HIS A 225 8.78 0.66 5.13
C HIS A 225 9.97 -0.22 4.76
N THR A 226 10.07 -0.61 3.49
CA THR A 226 11.21 -1.41 3.02
C THR A 226 12.50 -0.62 2.78
N PHE A 227 12.47 0.69 3.07
CA PHE A 227 13.57 1.66 2.89
C PHE A 227 13.76 2.55 4.13
N LEU A 228 13.11 2.24 5.26
CA LEU A 228 13.20 3.01 6.50
C LEU A 228 13.82 2.15 7.58
N GLU A 229 15.16 2.14 7.63
CA GLU A 229 15.92 1.41 8.65
C GLU A 229 15.89 2.15 9.99
N ASP A 230 15.71 1.40 11.09
CA ASP A 230 15.46 1.95 12.43
C ASP A 230 16.53 2.98 12.89
N ASP A 231 17.80 2.73 12.58
CA ASP A 231 18.91 3.62 12.95
C ASP A 231 18.88 4.94 12.18
N ILE A 232 18.51 4.90 10.90
CA ILE A 232 18.32 6.07 10.04
C ILE A 232 17.08 6.85 10.47
N VAL A 233 15.97 6.16 10.73
CA VAL A 233 14.73 6.76 11.26
C VAL A 233 15.03 7.51 12.55
N HIS A 234 15.77 6.86 13.47
CA HIS A 234 16.18 7.49 14.72
C HIS A 234 17.08 8.70 14.49
N SER A 235 18.06 8.59 13.60
CA SER A 235 18.96 9.70 13.29
C SER A 235 18.27 10.90 12.63
N VAL A 236 17.20 10.69 11.86
CA VAL A 236 16.51 11.76 11.11
C VAL A 236 15.38 12.37 11.95
N GLY A 237 14.60 11.56 12.64
CA GLY A 237 13.39 12.00 13.34
C GLY A 237 13.49 12.08 14.87
N ASP A 238 14.62 11.67 15.47
CA ASP A 238 14.76 11.49 16.93
C ASP A 238 13.62 10.64 17.52
N THR A 239 13.29 9.56 16.80
CA THR A 239 12.14 8.69 17.04
C THR A 239 12.49 7.22 16.85
N TYR A 240 11.66 6.33 17.39
CA TYR A 240 11.76 4.88 17.19
C TYR A 240 10.65 4.34 16.27
N CYS A 241 9.83 5.23 15.72
CA CYS A 241 8.71 4.87 14.87
C CYS A 241 8.80 5.67 13.56
N ASP A 242 8.93 4.96 12.44
CA ASP A 242 8.98 5.53 11.10
C ASP A 242 7.77 6.41 10.76
N HIS A 243 6.57 6.08 11.27
CA HIS A 243 5.35 6.90 11.13
C HIS A 243 5.54 8.32 11.61
N GLU A 244 6.42 8.54 12.60
CA GLU A 244 6.74 9.85 13.14
C GLU A 244 7.52 10.73 12.14
N LEU A 245 8.08 10.16 11.05
CA LEU A 245 8.65 10.94 9.94
C LEU A 245 7.58 11.61 9.07
N GLY A 246 6.32 11.20 9.18
CA GLY A 246 5.20 11.77 8.43
C GLY A 246 4.86 13.20 8.87
N VAL A 247 3.85 13.79 8.23
CA VAL A 247 3.30 15.10 8.60
C VAL A 247 1.78 15.09 8.58
N ALA A 248 1.21 15.84 9.52
CA ALA A 248 -0.21 16.16 9.59
C ALA A 248 -0.37 17.67 9.78
N VAL A 249 -0.70 18.37 8.69
CA VAL A 249 -0.71 19.83 8.66
C VAL A 249 -2.10 20.36 8.37
N ARG A 250 -2.45 21.49 9.00
CA ARG A 250 -3.74 22.14 8.83
C ARG A 250 -3.77 22.86 7.49
N THR A 251 -4.74 22.51 6.64
CA THR A 251 -4.95 23.17 5.34
C THR A 251 -6.20 24.03 5.31
N ALA A 252 -7.13 23.82 6.26
CA ALA A 252 -8.28 24.67 6.53
C ALA A 252 -8.65 24.59 8.02
N ASP A 253 -9.55 25.46 8.48
CA ASP A 253 -9.92 25.59 9.89
C ASP A 253 -10.32 24.25 10.54
N ASP A 254 -10.93 23.33 9.81
CA ASP A 254 -11.42 22.04 10.29
C ASP A 254 -10.75 20.82 9.60
N THR A 255 -9.69 21.03 8.82
CA THR A 255 -9.12 20.01 7.92
C THR A 255 -7.63 19.81 8.14
N LEU A 256 -7.23 18.56 8.40
CA LEU A 256 -5.83 18.12 8.39
C LEU A 256 -5.51 17.36 7.10
N GLN A 257 -4.38 17.72 6.49
CA GLN A 257 -3.76 17.00 5.38
C GLN A 257 -2.67 16.07 5.90
N ILE A 258 -2.78 14.79 5.54
CA ILE A 258 -1.95 13.70 6.06
C ILE A 258 -1.06 13.13 4.96
N SER A 259 0.24 13.07 5.21
CA SER A 259 1.21 12.47 4.29
C SER A 259 1.21 10.93 4.38
N PRO A 260 1.84 10.21 3.43
CA PRO A 260 1.76 8.75 3.38
C PRO A 260 2.23 8.05 4.66
N ILE A 261 3.40 8.41 5.19
CA ILE A 261 3.96 7.80 6.40
C ILE A 261 3.18 8.17 7.68
N ALA A 262 2.50 9.32 7.71
CA ALA A 262 1.56 9.70 8.77
C ALA A 262 0.15 9.07 8.60
N THR A 263 -0.09 8.32 7.52
CA THR A 263 -1.37 7.63 7.31
C THR A 263 -1.38 6.33 8.09
N ALA A 264 -2.32 6.20 9.02
CA ALA A 264 -2.32 5.06 9.94
C ALA A 264 -3.23 3.90 9.55
N TYR A 265 -2.91 2.73 10.09
CA TYR A 265 -3.54 1.47 9.76
C TYR A 265 -5.00 1.33 10.18
N ALA A 266 -5.71 0.49 9.44
CA ALA A 266 -6.79 -0.32 9.98
C ALA A 266 -6.21 -1.39 10.92
N GLY A 267 -6.47 -1.30 12.23
CA GLY A 267 -5.98 -2.30 13.18
C GLY A 267 -6.60 -3.70 12.96
N PRO A 268 -5.87 -4.79 13.24
CA PRO A 268 -6.25 -6.17 12.91
C PRO A 268 -7.31 -6.77 13.85
N ASP A 269 -7.96 -5.98 14.70
CA ASP A 269 -8.81 -6.54 15.77
C ASP A 269 -10.28 -6.68 15.35
N ARG A 270 -10.70 -6.10 14.22
CA ARG A 270 -12.10 -6.16 13.75
C ARG A 270 -12.26 -5.92 12.25
N ILE A 271 -13.24 -6.60 11.67
CA ILE A 271 -13.73 -6.34 10.30
C ILE A 271 -14.31 -4.92 10.25
N GLY A 272 -13.92 -4.15 9.23
CA GLY A 272 -14.51 -2.84 8.93
C GLY A 272 -14.02 -1.68 9.78
N GLY A 273 -12.90 -1.82 10.49
CA GLY A 273 -12.18 -0.65 10.98
C GLY A 273 -11.46 -0.01 9.79
N GLY A 274 -11.86 1.20 9.38
CA GLY A 274 -11.05 2.03 8.48
C GLY A 274 -9.75 2.49 9.16
N THR A 275 -9.08 3.47 8.55
CA THR A 275 -7.93 4.18 9.17
C THR A 275 -8.28 4.58 10.61
N ARG A 276 -7.39 4.34 11.58
CA ARG A 276 -7.67 4.58 13.03
C ARG A 276 -6.95 5.79 13.63
N PHE A 277 -5.71 6.04 13.23
CA PHE A 277 -4.86 7.11 13.77
C PHE A 277 -4.62 8.17 12.70
N HIS A 278 -5.71 8.81 12.26
CA HIS A 278 -5.61 9.87 11.27
C HIS A 278 -4.74 10.98 11.83
N GLY A 279 -3.64 11.27 11.13
CA GLY A 279 -2.72 12.32 11.54
C GLY A 279 -2.33 12.27 13.00
N THR A 280 -2.06 11.07 13.54
CA THR A 280 -1.46 10.89 14.86
C THR A 280 -0.37 9.82 14.78
N GLY A 281 0.73 10.01 15.52
CA GLY A 281 1.85 9.06 15.56
C GLY A 281 1.43 7.69 16.12
N CYS A 282 2.19 6.63 15.81
CA CYS A 282 1.81 5.27 16.22
C CYS A 282 2.13 4.98 17.70
N TYR A 283 3.25 5.50 18.22
CA TYR A 283 3.67 5.30 19.61
C TYR A 283 3.32 6.50 20.49
N ASP A 284 3.74 7.69 20.06
CA ASP A 284 3.29 8.96 20.65
C ASP A 284 2.41 9.67 19.62
N HIS A 285 1.13 9.77 19.93
CA HIS A 285 0.11 10.19 18.97
C HIS A 285 0.28 11.64 18.51
N ASP A 286 1.11 12.45 19.17
CA ASP A 286 1.38 13.83 18.77
C ASP A 286 2.78 14.02 18.13
N ARG A 287 3.60 12.97 18.04
CA ARG A 287 4.96 13.06 17.47
C ARG A 287 4.94 12.78 15.97
N PHE A 288 4.95 13.84 15.19
CA PHE A 288 5.36 13.80 13.79
C PHE A 288 6.48 14.81 13.54
N ALA A 289 7.16 14.66 12.41
CA ALA A 289 8.08 15.67 11.88
C ALA A 289 7.38 17.04 11.79
N ARG A 290 6.06 17.05 11.54
CA ARG A 290 5.18 18.20 11.80
C ARG A 290 3.75 17.74 12.09
N HIS A 291 3.16 18.27 13.16
CA HIS A 291 1.78 18.05 13.55
C HIS A 291 1.12 19.35 14.02
N ASP A 292 0.05 19.80 13.35
CA ASP A 292 -0.64 21.07 13.65
C ASP A 292 -1.80 20.91 14.66
N GLY A 293 -1.89 19.76 15.35
CA GLY A 293 -2.89 19.48 16.37
C GLY A 293 -4.25 19.04 15.79
N THR A 294 -4.95 18.17 16.52
CA THR A 294 -6.26 17.62 16.11
C THR A 294 -7.46 18.39 16.68
N GLU A 295 -7.22 19.42 17.50
CA GLU A 295 -8.30 20.23 18.07
C GLU A 295 -9.07 20.97 16.98
N GLY A 296 -10.40 20.84 17.01
CA GLY A 296 -11.32 21.44 16.03
C GLY A 296 -11.29 20.80 14.63
N ILE A 297 -10.61 19.66 14.46
CA ILE A 297 -10.53 18.97 13.17
C ILE A 297 -11.68 17.98 13.02
N GLU A 298 -12.44 18.15 11.94
CA GLU A 298 -13.54 17.25 11.56
C GLU A 298 -13.23 16.48 10.26
N ASN A 299 -12.30 16.99 9.46
CA ASN A 299 -11.98 16.49 8.13
C ASN A 299 -10.52 16.07 8.00
N TRP A 300 -10.31 14.98 7.26
CA TRP A 300 -8.99 14.43 6.95
C TRP A 300 -8.86 14.28 5.45
N VAL A 301 -7.82 14.89 4.88
CA VAL A 301 -7.46 14.73 3.47
C VAL A 301 -6.08 14.09 3.37
N TYR A 302 -5.86 13.33 2.31
CA TYR A 302 -4.65 12.53 2.13
C TYR A 302 -3.89 13.02 0.91
N THR A 303 -2.60 13.29 1.10
CA THR A 303 -1.67 13.69 0.04
C THR A 303 -0.63 12.61 -0.20
N THR A 304 -0.23 12.45 -1.46
CA THR A 304 0.90 11.60 -1.86
C THR A 304 2.25 12.32 -1.76
N GLU A 305 2.25 13.58 -1.30
CA GLU A 305 3.48 14.33 -1.04
C GLU A 305 4.20 13.75 0.18
N LEU A 306 5.49 13.46 0.01
CA LEU A 306 6.35 13.01 1.09
C LEU A 306 6.82 14.20 1.93
N SER A 307 6.98 13.99 3.23
CA SER A 307 7.63 14.99 4.07
C SER A 307 9.13 15.04 3.77
N GLU A 308 9.77 16.17 4.05
CA GLU A 308 11.23 16.28 3.96
C GLU A 308 11.95 15.23 4.82
N ALA A 309 11.45 14.95 6.03
CA ALA A 309 12.01 13.92 6.90
C ALA A 309 11.92 12.51 6.29
N THR A 310 10.80 12.20 5.62
CA THR A 310 10.63 10.92 4.90
C THR A 310 11.61 10.83 3.72
N CYS A 311 11.72 11.89 2.91
CA CYS A 311 12.67 11.92 1.79
C CYS A 311 14.12 11.79 2.27
N GLU A 312 14.49 12.48 3.35
CA GLU A 312 15.83 12.42 3.94
C GLU A 312 16.18 11.01 4.44
N ALA A 313 15.26 10.36 5.17
CA ALA A 313 15.48 9.01 5.68
C ALA A 313 15.68 8.00 4.54
N VAL A 314 14.80 8.02 3.53
CA VAL A 314 14.94 7.12 2.36
C VAL A 314 16.23 7.42 1.59
N THR A 315 16.61 8.69 1.45
CA THR A 315 17.85 9.08 0.77
C THR A 315 19.08 8.53 1.51
N ARG A 316 19.15 8.68 2.84
CA ARG A 316 20.25 8.11 3.66
C ARG A 316 20.29 6.59 3.56
N PHE A 317 19.14 5.94 3.55
CA PHE A 317 19.06 4.49 3.39
C PHE A 317 19.66 4.05 2.06
N LEU A 318 19.27 4.72 0.96
CA LEU A 318 19.79 4.42 -0.37
C LEU A 318 21.30 4.67 -0.46
N GLU A 319 21.81 5.71 0.18
CA GLU A 319 23.26 5.95 0.27
C GLU A 319 23.97 4.83 1.02
N HIS A 320 23.51 4.55 2.24
CA HIS A 320 24.11 3.55 3.12
C HIS A 320 24.16 2.16 2.46
N ARG A 321 23.07 1.79 1.77
CA ARG A 321 22.92 0.44 1.21
C ARG A 321 23.47 0.30 -0.20
N PHE A 322 23.48 1.36 -1.00
CA PHE A 322 23.71 1.26 -2.45
C PHE A 322 24.66 2.30 -3.06
N ALA A 323 25.07 3.33 -2.32
CA ALA A 323 26.11 4.25 -2.75
C ALA A 323 27.45 3.81 -2.15
N GLY A 324 28.09 2.85 -2.82
CA GLY A 324 29.46 2.41 -2.56
C GLY A 324 30.28 2.46 -3.84
#